data_AF-A0A1G5SVE1-F1
#
_entry.id   AF-A0A1G5SVE1-F1
#
_cell.length_a   1.000
_cell.length_b   1.000
_cell.length_c   1.000
_cell.angle_alpha   90.00
_cell.angle_beta   90.00
_cell.angle_gamma   90.00
#
_symmetry.space_group_name_H-M   'P 1'
#
loop_
_entity.id
_entity.type
_entity.pdbx_description
1 polymer ?
#
loop_
_entity_poly.entity_id
_entity_poly.type
_entity_poly.pdbx_seq_one_letter_code
_entity_poly.pdbx_strand_id
1 'polypeptide(L)'
;MIADLFNLDRALTPQERKRLKAGTTPKGYAALPGTGPAGETCGSCAHVVRRQMARVYLKCGLMRRGWTAGIASDVRAKAPACSRWAAPEATEAGS
;
A
#
# COMPACT_ATOMS: atom_id res chain seq x y z
N MET A 1 -6.26 -47.13 -0.07
CA MET A 1 -6.34 -46.10 -1.13
C MET A 1 -6.77 -44.80 -0.49
N ILE A 2 -5.84 -43.87 -0.25
CA ILE A 2 -6.07 -42.57 0.42
C ILE A 2 -5.63 -41.49 -0.57
N ALA A 3 -6.38 -41.32 -1.67
CA ALA A 3 -6.05 -40.32 -2.71
C ALA A 3 -6.78 -38.98 -2.50
N ASP A 4 -7.75 -38.91 -1.58
CA ASP A 4 -8.68 -37.78 -1.49
C ASP A 4 -8.59 -36.93 -0.22
N LEU A 5 -7.57 -37.16 0.64
CA LEU A 5 -7.48 -36.38 1.89
C LEU A 5 -6.98 -34.95 1.70
N PHE A 6 -6.30 -34.66 0.58
CA PHE A 6 -5.66 -33.36 0.32
C PHE A 6 -5.99 -32.73 -1.03
N ASN A 7 -6.88 -33.33 -1.84
CA ASN A 7 -7.33 -32.74 -3.11
C ASN A 7 -6.17 -32.26 -4.03
N LEU A 8 -5.03 -32.97 -3.99
CA LEU A 8 -3.77 -32.55 -4.62
C LEU A 8 -3.78 -32.72 -6.16
N ASP A 9 -4.69 -33.55 -6.69
CA ASP A 9 -4.76 -33.90 -8.11
C ASP A 9 -5.82 -33.11 -8.90
N ARG A 10 -6.60 -32.24 -8.25
CA ARG A 10 -7.62 -31.46 -8.96
C ARG A 10 -6.98 -30.23 -9.61
N ALA A 11 -6.97 -30.21 -10.94
CA ALA A 11 -6.65 -29.02 -11.71
C ALA A 11 -7.62 -27.88 -11.36
N LEU A 12 -7.09 -26.73 -10.93
CA LEU A 12 -7.89 -25.53 -10.64
C LEU A 12 -8.66 -25.07 -11.88
N THR A 13 -9.94 -24.77 -11.70
CA THR A 13 -10.77 -24.13 -12.72
C THR A 13 -10.25 -22.72 -13.04
N PRO A 14 -10.53 -22.17 -14.23
CA PRO A 14 -10.19 -20.78 -14.55
C PRO A 14 -10.72 -19.76 -13.51
N GLN A 15 -11.88 -20.02 -12.91
CA GLN A 15 -12.47 -19.16 -11.89
C GLN A 15 -11.68 -19.19 -10.57
N GLU A 16 -11.26 -20.38 -10.11
CA GLU A 16 -10.45 -20.53 -8.90
C GLU A 16 -9.07 -19.87 -9.09
N ARG A 17 -8.44 -20.06 -10.26
CA ARG A 17 -7.18 -19.36 -10.60
C ARG A 17 -7.35 -17.84 -10.59
N LYS A 18 -8.48 -17.33 -11.08
CA LYS A 18 -8.79 -15.89 -11.08
C LYS A 18 -8.96 -15.35 -9.65
N ARG A 19 -9.62 -16.09 -8.75
CA ARG A 19 -9.77 -15.73 -7.34
C ARG A 19 -8.42 -15.67 -6.61
N LEU A 20 -7.53 -16.64 -6.86
CA LEU A 20 -6.17 -16.62 -6.30
C LEU A 20 -5.33 -15.44 -6.82
N LYS A 21 -5.61 -14.97 -8.04
CA LYS A 21 -4.99 -13.78 -8.63
C LYS A 21 -5.65 -12.46 -8.22
N ALA A 22 -6.66 -12.46 -7.36
CA ALA A 22 -7.29 -11.22 -6.90
C ALA A 22 -6.18 -10.29 -6.35
N GLY A 23 -6.02 -9.14 -7.00
CA GLY A 23 -4.83 -8.31 -6.85
C GLY A 23 -4.59 -7.87 -5.41
N THR A 24 -3.32 -7.83 -5.02
CA THR A 24 -2.92 -7.40 -3.68
C THR A 24 -3.35 -5.95 -3.42
N THR A 25 -4.12 -5.72 -2.36
CA THR A 25 -4.50 -4.38 -1.93
C THR A 25 -3.30 -3.64 -1.34
N PRO A 26 -3.08 -2.35 -1.67
CA PRO A 26 -2.03 -1.56 -1.06
C PRO A 26 -2.28 -1.42 0.45
N LYS A 27 -1.28 -1.78 1.26
CA LYS A 27 -1.33 -1.74 2.73
C LYS A 27 -0.09 -1.10 3.36
N GLY A 28 0.70 -0.36 2.56
CA GLY A 28 1.96 0.25 2.98
C GLY A 28 1.82 1.50 3.85
N TYR A 29 0.68 1.68 4.52
CA TYR A 29 0.41 2.84 5.37
C TYR A 29 1.01 2.64 6.76
N ALA A 30 1.51 3.72 7.37
CA ALA A 30 2.04 3.66 8.73
C ALA A 30 0.96 3.41 9.79
N ALA A 31 -0.28 3.81 9.51
CA ALA A 31 -1.46 3.55 10.32
C ALA A 31 -2.68 3.40 9.40
N LEU A 32 -3.82 2.97 9.96
CA LEU A 32 -5.05 2.78 9.19
C LEU A 32 -5.48 4.10 8.51
N PRO A 33 -5.69 4.12 7.17
CA PRO A 33 -6.22 5.29 6.49
C PRO A 33 -7.61 5.68 7.03
N GLY A 34 -7.86 6.97 7.24
CA GLY A 34 -9.12 7.48 7.79
C GLY A 34 -9.08 7.78 9.29
N THR A 35 -7.96 7.48 9.96
CA THR A 35 -7.76 7.85 11.38
C THR A 35 -7.02 9.18 11.55
N GLY A 36 -6.71 9.88 10.46
CA GLY A 36 -6.03 11.17 10.47
C GLY A 36 -7.00 12.36 10.41
N PRO A 37 -6.47 13.59 10.25
CA PRO A 37 -7.30 14.79 10.11
C PRO A 37 -8.26 14.69 8.92
N ALA A 38 -9.50 15.16 9.12
CA ALA A 38 -10.52 15.15 8.09
C ALA A 38 -10.15 16.09 6.93
N GLY A 39 -10.35 15.64 5.69
CA GLY A 39 -10.02 16.40 4.48
C GLY A 39 -8.59 16.21 3.97
N GLU A 40 -7.68 15.68 4.81
CA GLU A 40 -6.29 15.42 4.41
C GLU A 40 -6.11 14.02 3.80
N THR A 41 -5.09 13.89 2.96
CA THR A 41 -4.79 12.64 2.26
C THR A 41 -3.35 12.19 2.45
N CYS A 42 -3.07 10.93 2.16
CA CYS A 42 -1.69 10.45 2.15
C CYS A 42 -0.81 11.20 1.14
N GLY A 43 -1.41 11.77 0.07
CA GLY A 43 -0.71 12.57 -0.93
C GLY A 43 -0.28 13.96 -0.45
N SER A 44 -0.98 14.54 0.53
CA SER A 44 -0.61 15.82 1.16
C SER A 44 0.33 15.66 2.35
N CYS A 45 0.68 14.43 2.74
CA CYS A 45 1.53 14.17 3.90
C CYS A 45 3.01 14.46 3.64
N ALA A 46 3.72 15.05 4.61
CA ALA A 46 5.17 15.24 4.59
C ALA A 46 5.96 13.93 4.41
N HIS A 47 5.42 12.81 4.88
CA HIS A 47 6.10 11.51 4.84
C HIS A 47 5.91 10.75 3.53
N VAL A 48 5.18 11.28 2.55
CA VAL A 48 4.98 10.59 1.27
C VAL A 48 6.27 10.61 0.45
N VAL A 49 6.73 9.44 0.03
CA VAL A 49 7.93 9.29 -0.79
C VAL A 49 7.54 8.86 -2.21
N ARG A 50 7.98 9.63 -3.20
CA ARG A 50 7.89 9.29 -4.62
C ARG A 50 9.17 8.59 -5.05
N ARG A 51 9.13 7.26 -5.17
CA ARG A 51 10.28 6.48 -5.61
C ARG A 51 10.26 6.31 -7.12
N GLN A 52 11.28 6.85 -7.79
CA GLN A 52 11.49 6.70 -9.23
C GLN A 52 12.19 5.37 -9.52
N MET A 53 11.58 4.53 -10.33
CA MET A 53 12.18 3.29 -10.85
C MET A 53 11.75 3.13 -12.32
N ALA A 54 11.16 1.99 -12.72
CA ALA A 54 10.47 1.87 -14.01
C ALA A 54 9.21 2.76 -14.11
N ARG A 55 8.61 3.10 -12.95
CA ARG A 55 7.48 4.01 -12.77
C ARG A 55 7.67 4.79 -11.47
N VAL A 56 6.78 5.75 -11.21
CA VAL A 56 6.69 6.41 -9.91
C VAL A 56 5.89 5.54 -8.95
N TYR A 57 6.53 5.09 -7.87
CA TYR A 57 5.87 4.33 -6.80
C TYR A 57 5.73 5.21 -5.57
N LEU A 58 4.50 5.36 -5.08
CA LEU A 58 4.20 6.10 -3.87
C LEU A 58 4.33 5.17 -2.66
N LYS A 59 5.19 5.54 -1.72
CA LYS A 59 5.42 4.77 -0.50
C LYS A 59 5.42 5.69 0.73
N CYS A 60 5.00 5.17 1.88
CA CYS A 60 5.10 5.91 3.14
C CYS A 60 6.52 5.85 3.70
N GLY A 61 7.14 6.99 3.97
CA GLY A 61 8.50 7.11 4.49
C GLY A 61 8.68 6.48 5.87
N LEU A 62 7.65 6.52 6.72
CA LEU A 62 7.68 5.87 8.04
C LEU A 62 7.77 4.34 7.92
N MET A 63 7.27 3.78 6.81
CA MET A 63 7.30 2.34 6.53
C MET A 63 8.54 1.89 5.74
N ARG A 64 9.60 2.72 5.65
CA ARG A 64 10.78 2.47 4.81
C ARG A 64 11.41 1.09 5.05
N ARG A 65 11.44 0.62 6.30
CA ARG A 65 11.98 -0.72 6.66
C ARG A 65 11.13 -1.87 6.13
N GLY A 66 9.84 -1.66 5.90
CA GLY A 66 8.89 -2.67 5.41
C GLY A 66 8.60 -2.58 3.91
N TRP A 67 9.37 -1.77 3.16
CA TRP A 67 9.16 -1.65 1.72
C TRP A 67 9.56 -2.93 1.00
N THR A 68 8.67 -3.42 0.16
CA THR A 68 8.92 -4.54 -0.74
C THR A 68 8.81 -4.08 -2.19
N ALA A 69 9.22 -4.93 -3.13
CA ALA A 69 9.06 -4.67 -4.57
C ALA A 69 7.60 -4.80 -5.04
N GLY A 70 6.64 -5.09 -4.14
CA GLY A 70 5.23 -5.30 -4.47
C GLY A 70 4.31 -4.16 -4.03
N ILE A 71 3.13 -4.13 -4.67
CA ILE A 71 2.04 -3.18 -4.43
C ILE A 71 1.55 -3.17 -2.98
N ALA A 72 1.78 -4.25 -2.23
CA ALA A 72 1.45 -4.35 -0.81
C ALA A 72 2.09 -3.23 0.03
N SER A 73 3.29 -2.78 -0.35
CA SER A 73 4.04 -1.74 0.37
C SER A 73 3.81 -0.34 -0.19
N ASP A 74 3.00 -0.20 -1.23
CA ASP A 74 2.66 1.10 -1.81
C ASP A 74 1.50 1.75 -1.04
N VAL A 75 1.40 3.07 -1.18
CA VAL A 75 0.30 3.90 -0.68
C VAL A 75 -0.41 4.59 -1.83
N ARG A 76 -1.72 4.82 -1.69
CA ARG A 76 -2.49 5.62 -2.64
C ARG A 76 -2.50 7.09 -2.21
N ALA A 77 -2.20 8.00 -3.13
CA ALA A 77 -2.25 9.45 -2.87
C ALA A 77 -3.65 9.90 -2.40
N LYS A 78 -4.72 9.36 -3.00
CA LYS A 78 -6.11 9.66 -2.67
C LYS A 78 -6.62 8.96 -1.40
N ALA A 79 -5.80 8.14 -0.74
CA ALA A 79 -6.23 7.52 0.50
C ALA A 79 -6.35 8.58 1.60
N PRO A 80 -7.35 8.47 2.48
CA PRO A 80 -7.49 9.39 3.60
C PRO A 80 -6.25 9.36 4.49
N ALA A 81 -5.95 10.48 5.11
CA ALA A 81 -4.83 10.61 6.04
C ALA A 81 -4.92 9.56 7.16
N CYS A 82 -3.76 9.08 7.59
CA CYS A 82 -3.64 8.20 8.75
C CYS A 82 -3.26 9.02 9.99
N SER A 83 -3.30 8.41 11.18
CA SER A 83 -2.99 9.12 12.45
C SER A 83 -1.53 9.62 12.55
N ARG A 84 -0.65 9.15 11.67
CA ARG A 84 0.75 9.60 11.55
C ARG A 84 0.95 10.65 10.46
N TRP A 85 -0.13 11.27 9.99
CA TRP A 85 -0.04 12.35 9.03
C TRP A 85 0.64 13.57 9.67
N ALA A 86 1.55 14.16 8.92
CA ALA A 86 2.22 15.41 9.26
C ALA A 86 2.08 16.36 8.07
N ALA A 87 1.84 17.65 8.37
CA ALA A 87 1.82 18.70 7.38
C ALA A 87 3.23 18.86 6.78
N PRO A 88 3.34 19.04 5.45
CA PRO A 88 4.61 19.42 4.85
C PRO A 88 4.98 20.79 5.43
N GLU A 89 6.17 20.88 6.01
CA GLU A 89 6.69 22.16 6.49
C GLU A 89 6.62 23.16 5.32
N ALA A 90 5.83 24.22 5.48
CA ALA A 90 5.81 25.31 4.54
C ALA A 90 7.17 25.99 4.69
N THR A 91 8.11 25.66 3.81
CA THR A 91 9.43 26.30 3.74
C THR A 91 9.23 27.80 3.84
N GLU A 92 9.68 28.37 4.95
CA GLU A 92 9.72 29.80 5.20
C GLU A 92 10.63 30.43 4.15
N ALA A 93 10.03 30.99 3.10
CA ALA A 93 10.70 31.90 2.19
C ALA A 93 10.96 33.20 2.95
N GLY A 94 12.12 33.27 3.60
CA GLY A 94 12.53 34.44 4.37
C GLY A 94 13.99 34.39 4.79
N SER A 95 14.91 34.65 3.85
CA SER A 95 16.20 35.31 4.05
C SER A 95 16.79 35.71 2.71
#